data_AF-A0A7Y5D9R3-F1
#
_entry.id   AF-A0A7Y5D9R3-F1
#
_cell.length_a   1.000
_cell.length_b   1.000
_cell.length_c   1.000
_cell.angle_alpha   90.00
_cell.angle_beta   90.00
_cell.angle_gamma   90.00
#
_symmetry.space_group_name_H-M   'P 1'
#
loop_
_entity.id
_entity.type
_entity.pdbx_description
1 polymer ?
#
loop_
_entity_poly.entity_id
_entity_poly.type
_entity_poly.pdbx_seq_one_letter_code
_entity_poly.pdbx_strand_id
1 'polypeptide(L)'
;MAVTKILKRYSEKQKYKRFINTVNAIGKIDLYKDIDTNEVHFKHSGPLGDIIYSLPAIKVLAGDKKIALHLNTNQDSFYSTKLKHYGNGKTLSSKSIAQLSPLLKNQHNFLTCDEYTNQPVDYDLDLFRAFPFDYRMGNIARWQFLTYGISADLSEPWLQVLSDTDYKNKIIISRSFRYRTPLLSYEFLKDYGNLVFVGLQDEYEDMKSALPDLLYQPVDDFLQLAKIISGCRLFIGNQSFPFALAEALKVRRALEVSFESPNVIVDGINGYDFCYQQQFEKIIRKLMT
;
A
#
# COMPACT_ATOMS: atom_id res chain seq x y z
N MET A 1 9.84 17.25 -34.29
CA MET A 1 9.56 15.79 -34.36
C MET A 1 10.81 14.90 -34.38
N ALA A 2 11.85 15.20 -35.19
CA ALA A 2 13.05 14.35 -35.26
C ALA A 2 13.91 14.35 -33.97
N VAL A 3 14.13 15.52 -33.35
CA VAL A 3 14.89 15.66 -32.09
C VAL A 3 14.23 14.89 -30.95
N THR A 4 12.91 14.94 -30.83
CA THR A 4 12.13 14.20 -29.82
C THR A 4 12.26 12.69 -29.99
N LYS A 5 12.28 12.18 -31.23
CA LYS A 5 12.52 10.75 -31.52
C LYS A 5 13.95 10.33 -31.16
N ILE A 6 14.94 11.18 -31.39
CA ILE A 6 16.35 10.92 -31.04
C ILE A 6 16.52 10.88 -29.50
N LEU A 7 15.98 11.86 -28.79
CA LEU A 7 16.02 11.91 -27.32
C LEU A 7 15.29 10.72 -26.68
N LYS A 8 14.13 10.32 -27.22
CA LYS A 8 13.39 9.13 -26.76
C LYS A 8 14.20 7.84 -26.96
N ARG A 9 14.77 7.63 -28.16
CA ARG A 9 15.63 6.48 -28.45
C ARG A 9 16.90 6.45 -27.58
N TYR A 10 17.46 7.61 -27.26
CA TYR A 10 18.59 7.73 -26.35
C TYR A 10 18.20 7.32 -24.91
N SER A 11 17.03 7.75 -24.43
CA SER A 11 16.49 7.34 -23.12
C SER A 11 16.22 5.83 -23.03
N GLU A 12 15.67 5.21 -24.08
CA GLU A 12 15.44 3.76 -24.15
C GLU A 12 16.74 2.95 -24.08
N LYS A 13 17.77 3.37 -24.83
CA LYS A 13 19.11 2.75 -24.77
C LYS A 13 19.75 2.87 -23.38
N GLN A 14 19.58 4.00 -22.71
CA GLN A 14 20.07 4.19 -21.35
C GLN A 14 19.36 3.29 -20.35
N LYS A 15 18.03 3.16 -20.43
CA LYS A 15 17.25 2.23 -19.60
C LYS A 15 17.72 0.80 -19.79
N TYR A 16 17.90 0.36 -21.04
CA TYR A 16 18.40 -0.98 -21.37
C TYR A 16 19.80 -1.23 -20.81
N LYS A 17 20.73 -0.29 -21.02
CA LYS A 17 22.10 -0.39 -20.48
C LYS A 17 22.11 -0.43 -18.96
N ARG A 18 21.32 0.42 -18.30
CA ARG A 18 21.16 0.40 -16.83
C ARG A 18 20.65 -0.95 -16.36
N PHE A 19 19.61 -1.49 -17.02
CA PHE A 19 19.05 -2.78 -16.67
C PHE A 19 20.12 -3.89 -16.71
N ILE A 20 20.85 -4.03 -17.82
CA ILE A 20 21.92 -5.03 -17.96
C ILE A 20 23.00 -4.83 -16.88
N ASN A 21 23.49 -3.60 -16.72
CA ASN A 21 24.58 -3.32 -15.80
C ASN A 21 24.19 -3.63 -14.35
N THR A 22 22.97 -3.25 -13.94
CA THR A 22 22.49 -3.52 -12.59
C THR A 22 22.26 -5.02 -12.38
N VAL A 23 21.62 -5.73 -13.33
CA VAL A 23 21.44 -7.18 -13.21
C VAL A 23 22.78 -7.92 -13.09
N ASN A 24 23.76 -7.56 -13.91
CA ASN A 24 25.10 -8.16 -13.83
C ASN A 24 25.80 -7.89 -12.49
N ALA A 25 25.46 -6.79 -11.80
CA ALA A 25 26.06 -6.41 -10.53
C ALA A 25 25.40 -7.10 -9.30
N ILE A 26 24.15 -7.57 -9.42
CA ILE A 26 23.39 -8.18 -8.30
C ILE A 26 24.02 -9.52 -7.85
N GLY A 27 24.81 -10.17 -8.70
CA GLY A 27 25.43 -11.45 -8.38
C GLY A 27 24.40 -12.57 -8.20
N LYS A 28 24.83 -13.69 -7.61
CA LYS A 28 23.97 -14.85 -7.38
C LYS A 28 23.23 -14.66 -6.06
N ILE A 29 21.91 -14.73 -6.09
CA ILE A 29 21.05 -14.71 -4.90
C ILE A 29 20.58 -16.12 -4.63
N ASP A 30 20.61 -16.53 -3.36
CA ASP A 30 19.96 -17.76 -2.93
C ASP A 30 18.45 -17.54 -2.76
N LEU A 31 17.67 -18.16 -3.65
CA LEU A 31 16.21 -18.12 -3.65
C LEU A 31 15.58 -19.41 -3.11
N TYR A 32 16.39 -20.44 -2.85
CA TYR A 32 15.92 -21.78 -2.47
C TYR A 32 16.36 -22.09 -1.04
N LYS A 33 15.85 -21.30 -0.10
CA LYS A 33 16.19 -21.45 1.31
C LYS A 33 15.52 -22.70 1.88
N ASP A 34 16.35 -23.61 2.38
CA ASP A 34 15.86 -24.70 3.23
C ASP A 34 15.73 -24.17 4.66
N ILE A 35 14.48 -24.06 5.12
CA ILE A 35 14.16 -23.51 6.44
C ILE A 35 13.65 -24.66 7.29
N ASP A 36 14.55 -25.24 8.09
CA ASP A 36 14.28 -26.39 8.97
C ASP A 36 13.42 -26.01 10.20
N THR A 37 13.28 -24.72 10.48
CA THR A 37 12.49 -24.20 11.60
C THR A 37 10.99 -24.13 11.25
N ASN A 38 10.14 -24.14 12.28
CA ASN A 38 8.70 -23.88 12.12
C ASN A 38 8.36 -22.38 12.00
N GLU A 39 9.37 -21.53 11.87
CA GLU A 39 9.26 -20.08 11.84
C GLU A 39 10.07 -19.55 10.65
N VAL A 40 9.53 -18.57 9.96
CA VAL A 40 10.19 -17.87 8.84
C VAL A 40 10.29 -16.39 9.18
N HIS A 41 11.50 -15.87 9.10
CA HIS A 41 11.83 -14.49 9.45
C HIS A 41 11.95 -13.60 8.21
N PHE A 42 11.19 -12.52 8.21
CA PHE A 42 11.15 -11.53 7.14
C PHE A 42 11.69 -10.19 7.64
N LYS A 43 12.40 -9.47 6.77
CA LYS A 43 12.81 -8.08 7.03
C LYS A 43 12.18 -7.15 6.01
N HIS A 44 11.72 -5.96 6.43
CA HIS A 44 11.28 -4.91 5.50
C HIS A 44 11.54 -3.51 6.07
N SER A 45 11.86 -2.54 5.22
CA SER A 45 12.05 -1.13 5.59
C SER A 45 11.17 -0.13 4.82
N GLY A 46 10.22 -0.63 4.03
CA GLY A 46 9.31 0.19 3.23
C GLY A 46 8.27 0.94 4.07
N PRO A 47 7.60 1.94 3.49
CA PRO A 47 6.48 2.62 4.14
C PRO A 47 5.35 1.63 4.43
N LEU A 48 4.44 2.00 5.34
CA LEU A 48 3.35 1.14 5.81
C LEU A 48 2.54 0.48 4.67
N GLY A 49 2.31 1.20 3.55
CA GLY A 49 1.64 0.64 2.38
C GLY A 49 2.40 -0.53 1.74
N ASP A 50 3.71 -0.36 1.49
CA ASP A 50 4.58 -1.42 0.93
C ASP A 50 4.54 -2.68 1.80
N ILE A 51 4.52 -2.51 3.13
CA ILE A 51 4.43 -3.64 4.07
C ILE A 51 3.12 -4.41 3.84
N ILE A 52 1.97 -3.73 3.76
CA ILE A 52 0.69 -4.40 3.52
C ILE A 52 0.65 -5.10 2.15
N TYR A 53 1.23 -4.49 1.11
CA TYR A 53 1.32 -5.09 -0.22
C TYR A 53 2.31 -6.25 -0.31
N SER A 54 3.25 -6.38 0.64
CA SER A 54 4.17 -7.52 0.71
C SER A 54 3.54 -8.77 1.35
N LEU A 55 2.40 -8.64 2.05
CA LEU A 55 1.77 -9.74 2.79
C LEU A 55 1.43 -10.97 1.94
N PRO A 56 0.92 -10.87 0.69
CA PRO A 56 0.70 -12.04 -0.15
C PRO A 56 1.99 -12.85 -0.38
N ALA A 57 3.11 -12.17 -0.61
CA ALA A 57 4.40 -12.82 -0.79
C ALA A 57 4.90 -13.47 0.50
N ILE A 58 4.78 -12.77 1.62
CA ILE A 58 5.12 -13.32 2.96
C ILE A 58 4.37 -14.62 3.21
N LYS A 59 3.06 -14.64 2.96
CA LYS A 59 2.22 -15.84 3.15
C LYS A 59 2.66 -17.00 2.28
N VAL A 60 2.95 -16.75 0.99
CA VAL A 60 3.43 -17.80 0.07
C VAL A 60 4.80 -18.34 0.50
N LEU A 61 5.73 -17.46 0.87
CA LEU A 61 7.09 -17.85 1.27
C LEU A 61 7.12 -18.58 2.62
N ALA A 62 6.21 -18.25 3.53
CA ALA A 62 6.09 -18.93 4.82
C ALA A 62 5.35 -20.28 4.73
N GLY A 63 4.40 -20.42 3.81
CA GLY A 63 3.49 -21.56 3.78
C GLY A 63 2.73 -21.69 5.10
N ASP A 64 2.79 -22.86 5.73
CA ASP A 64 2.11 -23.13 7.01
C ASP A 64 2.93 -22.74 8.25
N LYS A 65 4.18 -22.28 8.07
CA LYS A 65 5.07 -21.88 9.17
C LYS A 65 4.62 -20.58 9.82
N LYS A 66 5.10 -20.33 11.03
CA LYS A 66 4.90 -19.05 11.72
C LYS A 66 5.71 -17.94 11.06
N ILE A 67 5.12 -16.75 11.03
CA ILE A 67 5.69 -15.57 10.38
C ILE A 67 6.22 -14.62 11.45
N ALA A 68 7.51 -14.30 11.39
CA ALA A 68 8.13 -13.23 12.15
C ALA A 68 8.50 -12.10 11.18
N LEU A 69 7.87 -10.93 11.33
CA LEU A 69 8.17 -9.75 10.49
C LEU A 69 8.94 -8.70 11.30
N HIS A 70 10.15 -8.40 10.87
CA HIS A 70 11.05 -7.43 11.51
C HIS A 70 11.16 -6.18 10.64
N LEU A 71 10.81 -5.03 11.21
CA LEU A 71 10.71 -3.76 10.49
C LEU A 71 11.89 -2.84 10.83
N ASN A 72 12.64 -2.44 9.80
CA ASN A 72 13.82 -1.60 9.98
C ASN A 72 13.48 -0.11 9.92
N THR A 73 13.70 0.60 11.02
CA THR A 73 13.45 2.04 11.20
C THR A 73 14.59 2.93 10.67
N ASN A 74 15.77 2.35 10.41
CA ASN A 74 16.95 3.12 10.02
C ASN A 74 16.94 3.58 8.55
N GLN A 75 15.92 3.23 7.78
CA GLN A 75 15.80 3.60 6.38
C GLN A 75 15.37 5.05 6.18
N ASP A 76 16.21 5.82 5.49
CA ASP A 76 15.89 7.19 5.10
C ASP A 76 14.69 7.21 4.14
N SER A 77 13.88 8.25 4.28
CA SER A 77 12.75 8.53 3.41
C SER A 77 13.22 8.81 1.99
N PHE A 78 12.60 8.15 1.02
CA PHE A 78 12.84 8.36 -0.40
C PHE A 78 12.02 9.53 -0.98
N TYR A 79 11.13 10.15 -0.19
CA TYR A 79 10.31 11.27 -0.65
C TYR A 79 11.14 12.54 -0.81
N SER A 80 10.84 13.30 -1.86
CA SER A 80 11.38 14.65 -2.04
C SER A 80 11.07 15.52 -0.83
N THR A 81 11.99 16.41 -0.46
CA THR A 81 11.79 17.43 0.59
C THR A 81 10.60 18.36 0.32
N LYS A 82 10.10 18.42 -0.92
CA LYS A 82 8.92 19.19 -1.32
C LYS A 82 7.60 18.50 -0.99
N LEU A 83 7.60 17.21 -0.70
CA LEU A 83 6.40 16.46 -0.33
C LEU A 83 6.23 16.46 1.19
N LYS A 84 5.01 16.76 1.66
CA LYS A 84 4.69 16.67 3.09
C LYS A 84 4.75 15.20 3.52
N HIS A 85 5.63 14.91 4.48
CA HIS A 85 5.84 13.56 5.00
C HIS A 85 6.11 13.61 6.51
N TYR A 86 5.49 12.69 7.27
CA TYR A 86 5.41 12.77 8.74
C TYR A 86 6.41 11.87 9.46
N GLY A 87 7.28 11.15 8.73
CA GLY A 87 8.30 10.28 9.32
C GLY A 87 9.62 10.96 9.65
N ASN A 88 9.69 12.31 9.70
CA ASN A 88 10.91 13.06 10.06
C ASN A 88 12.17 12.64 9.30
N GLY A 89 12.03 12.41 7.98
CA GLY A 89 13.13 11.95 7.14
C GLY A 89 13.41 10.44 7.18
N LYS A 90 12.68 9.66 7.99
CA LYS A 90 12.71 8.19 8.01
C LYS A 90 11.44 7.60 7.41
N THR A 91 11.54 6.41 6.83
CA THR A 91 10.40 5.73 6.20
C THR A 91 9.43 5.12 7.21
N LEU A 92 9.96 4.60 8.32
CA LEU A 92 9.22 4.03 9.45
C LEU A 92 9.72 4.63 10.77
N SER A 93 8.87 4.58 11.79
CA SER A 93 9.22 4.94 13.17
C SER A 93 8.78 3.81 14.11
N SER A 94 9.39 3.70 15.29
CA SER A 94 8.96 2.71 16.30
C SER A 94 7.48 2.89 16.69
N LYS A 95 6.96 4.13 16.64
CA LYS A 95 5.52 4.41 16.82
C LYS A 95 4.68 3.75 15.72
N SER A 96 5.08 3.89 14.45
CA SER A 96 4.39 3.27 13.32
C SER A 96 4.38 1.74 13.43
N ILE A 97 5.48 1.14 13.88
CA ILE A 97 5.57 -0.31 14.14
C ILE A 97 4.63 -0.70 15.27
N ALA A 98 4.62 0.04 16.39
CA ALA A 98 3.73 -0.22 17.51
C ALA A 98 2.25 -0.14 17.13
N GLN A 99 1.85 0.78 16.24
CA GLN A 99 0.49 0.88 15.72
C GLN A 99 0.13 -0.24 14.72
N LEU A 100 1.10 -0.77 13.98
CA LEU A 100 0.90 -1.85 13.00
C LEU A 100 0.88 -3.24 13.65
N SER A 101 1.66 -3.44 14.70
CA SER A 101 1.85 -4.75 15.34
C SER A 101 0.53 -5.43 15.76
N PRO A 102 -0.46 -4.74 16.37
CA PRO A 102 -1.75 -5.35 16.71
C PRO A 102 -2.50 -5.91 15.50
N LEU A 103 -2.44 -5.23 14.34
CA LEU A 103 -3.09 -5.69 13.11
C LEU A 103 -2.45 -6.98 12.59
N LEU A 104 -1.11 -7.00 12.49
CA LEU A 104 -0.42 -8.16 11.93
C LEU A 104 -0.47 -9.36 12.86
N LYS A 105 -0.32 -9.19 14.17
CA LYS A 105 -0.49 -10.28 15.15
C LYS A 105 -1.92 -10.82 15.23
N ASN A 106 -2.91 -10.09 14.72
CA ASN A 106 -4.28 -10.59 14.60
C ASN A 106 -4.48 -11.51 13.38
N GLN A 107 -3.51 -11.59 12.46
CA GLN A 107 -3.59 -12.43 11.27
C GLN A 107 -3.15 -13.87 11.57
N HIS A 108 -3.68 -14.83 10.81
CA HIS A 108 -3.27 -16.22 10.90
C HIS A 108 -1.75 -16.38 10.66
N ASN A 109 -1.12 -17.24 11.47
CA ASN A 109 0.31 -17.57 11.47
C ASN A 109 1.31 -16.45 11.81
N PHE A 110 0.89 -15.20 12.00
CA PHE A 110 1.79 -14.14 12.47
C PHE A 110 2.15 -14.32 13.94
N LEU A 111 3.44 -14.53 14.21
CA LEU A 111 4.02 -14.61 15.55
C LEU A 111 4.36 -13.21 16.08
N THR A 112 5.07 -12.42 15.26
CA THR A 112 5.53 -11.08 15.64
C THR A 112 5.54 -10.10 14.46
N CYS A 113 5.40 -8.83 14.82
CA CYS A 113 5.70 -7.68 14.00
C CYS A 113 6.39 -6.66 14.91
N ASP A 114 7.71 -6.57 14.83
CA ASP A 114 8.54 -5.78 15.74
C ASP A 114 9.66 -5.03 15.01
N GLU A 115 10.45 -4.26 15.76
CA GLU A 115 11.58 -3.51 15.21
C GLU A 115 12.78 -4.44 14.97
N TYR A 116 13.43 -4.27 13.82
CA TYR A 116 14.63 -5.02 13.48
C TYR A 116 15.83 -4.55 14.31
N THR A 117 16.33 -5.43 15.19
CA THR A 117 17.49 -5.25 16.08
C THR A 117 18.59 -6.28 15.81
N ASN A 118 18.67 -6.80 14.58
CA ASN A 118 19.57 -7.87 14.11
C ASN A 118 19.10 -9.31 14.40
N GLN A 119 17.79 -9.53 14.44
CA GLN A 119 17.22 -10.87 14.38
C GLN A 119 17.67 -11.60 13.09
N PRO A 120 17.67 -12.94 13.06
CA PRO A 120 17.86 -13.71 11.83
C PRO A 120 16.87 -13.29 10.74
N VAL A 121 17.28 -13.38 9.47
CA VAL A 121 16.44 -13.02 8.31
C VAL A 121 16.54 -14.10 7.24
N ASP A 122 15.41 -14.76 6.97
CA ASP A 122 15.27 -15.69 5.86
C ASP A 122 14.97 -14.92 4.57
N TYR A 123 14.03 -13.99 4.59
CA TYR A 123 13.67 -13.22 3.40
C TYR A 123 13.78 -11.72 3.66
N ASP A 124 14.74 -11.08 2.99
CA ASP A 124 14.87 -9.63 2.98
C ASP A 124 13.96 -9.01 1.92
N LEU A 125 12.78 -8.55 2.32
CA LEU A 125 11.79 -7.97 1.42
C LEU A 125 12.21 -6.60 0.86
N ASP A 126 13.37 -6.06 1.23
CA ASP A 126 13.94 -4.89 0.56
C ASP A 126 14.78 -5.27 -0.67
N LEU A 127 15.03 -6.57 -0.89
CA LEU A 127 15.86 -7.09 -1.99
C LEU A 127 15.36 -6.66 -3.37
N PHE A 128 14.05 -6.44 -3.56
CA PHE A 128 13.52 -5.92 -4.83
C PHE A 128 14.19 -4.60 -5.25
N ARG A 129 14.65 -3.78 -4.30
CA ARG A 129 15.30 -2.49 -4.58
C ARG A 129 16.65 -2.64 -5.28
N ALA A 130 17.26 -3.82 -5.21
CA ALA A 130 18.48 -4.13 -5.94
C ALA A 130 18.22 -4.33 -7.45
N PHE A 131 17.00 -4.71 -7.83
CA PHE A 131 16.65 -5.00 -9.21
C PHE A 131 16.24 -3.73 -9.99
N PRO A 132 16.65 -3.58 -11.26
CA PRO A 132 16.41 -2.38 -12.06
C PRO A 132 15.01 -2.35 -12.70
N PHE A 133 13.96 -2.72 -11.96
CA PHE A 133 12.57 -2.65 -12.43
C PHE A 133 11.96 -1.26 -12.19
N ASP A 134 11.07 -0.81 -13.07
CA ASP A 134 10.37 0.47 -12.90
C ASP A 134 9.20 0.32 -11.93
N TYR A 135 9.49 0.39 -10.64
CA TYR A 135 8.54 0.24 -9.55
C TYR A 135 7.47 1.35 -9.47
N ARG A 136 7.52 2.37 -10.34
CA ARG A 136 6.46 3.39 -10.44
C ARG A 136 5.25 2.90 -11.24
N MET A 137 5.38 1.79 -11.95
CA MET A 137 4.31 1.21 -12.77
C MET A 137 4.08 -0.26 -12.41
N GLY A 138 2.91 -0.76 -12.78
CA GLY A 138 2.52 -2.16 -12.53
C GLY A 138 1.80 -2.30 -11.20
N ASN A 139 1.97 -3.43 -10.51
CA ASN A 139 1.30 -3.69 -9.24
C ASN A 139 2.35 -3.90 -8.13
N ILE A 140 2.28 -3.06 -7.10
CA ILE A 140 3.14 -3.07 -5.93
C ILE A 140 3.14 -4.40 -5.18
N ALA A 141 2.00 -5.10 -5.14
CA ALA A 141 1.93 -6.43 -4.53
C ALA A 141 2.77 -7.48 -5.27
N ARG A 142 3.11 -7.23 -6.55
CA ARG A 142 3.89 -8.14 -7.39
C ARG A 142 5.40 -7.89 -7.32
N TRP A 143 5.87 -6.87 -6.60
CA TRP A 143 7.31 -6.60 -6.53
C TRP A 143 8.07 -7.78 -5.94
N GLN A 144 7.54 -8.39 -4.87
CA GLN A 144 8.15 -9.57 -4.26
C GLN A 144 7.97 -10.83 -5.10
N PHE A 145 6.93 -10.89 -5.94
CA PHE A 145 6.71 -12.01 -6.86
C PHE A 145 7.83 -12.07 -7.90
N LEU A 146 8.20 -10.91 -8.45
CA LEU A 146 9.33 -10.79 -9.37
C LEU A 146 10.67 -11.09 -8.70
N THR A 147 10.83 -10.69 -7.43
CA THR A 147 12.07 -10.89 -6.67
C THR A 147 12.32 -12.35 -6.29
N TYR A 148 11.28 -13.05 -5.84
CA TYR A 148 11.39 -14.40 -5.29
C TYR A 148 10.84 -15.50 -6.21
N GLY A 149 10.35 -15.16 -7.41
CA GLY A 149 9.85 -16.15 -8.36
C GLY A 149 8.57 -16.86 -7.89
N ILE A 150 7.72 -16.17 -7.14
CA ILE A 150 6.48 -16.69 -6.56
C ILE A 150 5.24 -16.04 -7.18
N SER A 151 4.06 -16.56 -6.85
CA SER A 151 2.78 -15.95 -7.24
C SER A 151 1.72 -16.20 -6.17
N ALA A 152 0.76 -15.30 -6.05
CA ALA A 152 -0.47 -15.47 -5.26
C ALA A 152 -1.67 -14.90 -6.03
N ASP A 153 -2.88 -15.39 -5.72
CA ASP A 153 -4.10 -14.76 -6.21
C ASP A 153 -4.33 -13.46 -5.45
N LEU A 154 -4.22 -12.34 -6.16
CA LEU A 154 -4.42 -11.01 -5.60
C LEU A 154 -5.88 -10.59 -5.59
N SER A 155 -6.83 -11.34 -6.13
CA SER A 155 -8.26 -11.03 -6.01
C SER A 155 -8.84 -11.39 -4.65
N GLU A 156 -8.17 -12.29 -3.91
CA GLU A 156 -8.57 -12.74 -2.57
C GLU A 156 -8.04 -11.82 -1.46
N PRO A 157 -8.72 -11.74 -0.31
CA PRO A 157 -8.26 -10.93 0.81
C PRO A 157 -7.00 -11.52 1.45
N TRP A 158 -5.99 -10.67 1.65
CA TRP A 158 -4.77 -11.04 2.38
C TRP A 158 -4.69 -10.42 3.78
N LEU A 159 -5.73 -9.70 4.22
CA LEU A 159 -5.99 -9.37 5.62
C LEU A 159 -7.40 -9.82 6.02
N GLN A 160 -7.56 -10.17 7.29
CA GLN A 160 -8.84 -10.54 7.90
C GLN A 160 -8.95 -9.87 9.27
N VAL A 161 -10.08 -9.24 9.54
CA VAL A 161 -10.41 -8.62 10.83
C VAL A 161 -11.91 -8.72 11.07
N LEU A 162 -12.32 -8.72 12.34
CA LEU A 162 -13.74 -8.59 12.70
C LEU A 162 -14.22 -7.16 12.39
N SER A 163 -15.15 -7.04 11.46
CA SER A 163 -15.69 -5.75 11.02
C SER A 163 -16.34 -4.98 12.17
N ASP A 164 -16.13 -3.66 12.20
CA ASP A 164 -16.86 -2.76 13.08
C ASP A 164 -18.22 -2.41 12.46
N THR A 165 -19.30 -2.97 13.00
CA THR A 165 -20.65 -2.84 12.43
C THR A 165 -21.23 -1.44 12.54
N ASP A 166 -20.65 -0.55 13.35
CA ASP A 166 -21.08 0.85 13.45
C ASP A 166 -20.78 1.64 12.17
N TYR A 167 -19.99 1.05 11.25
CA TYR A 167 -19.61 1.66 9.98
C TYR A 167 -20.36 1.11 8.76
N LYS A 168 -21.27 0.14 8.93
CA LYS A 168 -21.98 -0.54 7.83
C LYS A 168 -22.68 0.38 6.83
N ASN A 169 -23.10 1.56 7.28
CA ASN A 169 -23.81 2.57 6.48
C ASN A 169 -22.97 3.82 6.16
N LYS A 170 -21.68 3.84 6.54
CA LYS A 170 -20.78 4.97 6.39
C LYS A 170 -19.88 4.82 5.17
N ILE A 171 -19.63 5.93 4.48
CA ILE A 171 -18.59 6.02 3.44
C ILE A 171 -17.32 6.51 4.12
N ILE A 172 -16.28 5.68 4.07
CA ILE A 172 -14.98 6.02 4.64
C ILE A 172 -14.11 6.65 3.56
N ILE A 173 -13.58 7.84 3.84
CA ILE A 173 -12.73 8.60 2.93
C ILE A 173 -11.34 8.74 3.54
N SER A 174 -10.31 8.53 2.72
CA SER A 174 -8.94 8.87 3.09
C SER A 174 -8.20 9.42 1.88
N ARG A 175 -7.72 10.66 1.94
CA ARG A 175 -7.07 11.30 0.80
C ARG A 175 -5.79 12.01 1.23
N SER A 176 -4.69 11.30 1.11
CA SER A 176 -3.39 11.83 1.53
C SER A 176 -2.92 13.00 0.65
N PHE A 177 -2.02 13.85 1.14
CA PHE A 177 -1.44 14.94 0.32
C PHE A 177 -0.58 14.46 -0.86
N ARG A 178 -0.17 13.18 -0.85
CA ARG A 178 0.62 12.56 -1.90
C ARG A 178 -0.29 11.84 -2.87
N TYR A 179 0.15 11.58 -4.10
CA TYR A 179 -0.56 10.70 -5.05
C TYR A 179 -1.99 11.17 -5.40
N ARG A 180 -2.24 12.48 -5.35
CA ARG A 180 -3.49 13.07 -5.83
C ARG A 180 -3.42 13.29 -7.34
N THR A 181 -4.51 13.02 -8.04
CA THR A 181 -4.63 13.35 -9.45
C THR A 181 -5.24 14.74 -9.61
N PRO A 182 -4.60 15.65 -10.37
CA PRO A 182 -5.12 16.98 -10.61
C PRO A 182 -6.54 16.96 -11.20
N LEU A 183 -7.32 18.00 -10.90
CA LEU A 183 -8.67 18.22 -11.45
C LEU A 183 -9.75 17.21 -11.00
N LEU A 184 -9.45 16.32 -10.05
CA LEU A 184 -10.49 15.51 -9.40
C LEU A 184 -11.12 16.26 -8.22
N SER A 185 -12.45 16.31 -8.22
CA SER A 185 -13.27 16.88 -7.16
C SER A 185 -14.05 15.80 -6.43
N TYR A 186 -13.99 15.85 -5.10
CA TYR A 186 -14.77 15.00 -4.21
C TYR A 186 -16.11 15.67 -3.82
N GLU A 187 -16.37 16.91 -4.23
CA GLU A 187 -17.51 17.70 -3.76
C GLU A 187 -18.88 17.09 -4.08
N PHE A 188 -19.01 16.33 -5.18
CA PHE A 188 -20.25 15.63 -5.49
C PHE A 188 -20.63 14.58 -4.43
N LEU A 189 -19.68 14.19 -3.55
CA LEU A 189 -19.98 13.30 -2.44
C LEU A 189 -20.91 13.96 -1.40
N LYS A 190 -21.11 15.29 -1.42
CA LYS A 190 -22.11 16.00 -0.60
C LYS A 190 -23.52 15.45 -0.78
N ASP A 191 -23.83 14.89 -1.95
CA ASP A 191 -25.12 14.26 -2.25
C ASP A 191 -25.31 12.93 -1.51
N TYR A 192 -24.29 12.45 -0.80
CA TYR A 192 -24.30 11.22 -0.01
C TYR A 192 -24.11 11.54 1.48
N GLY A 193 -24.93 10.92 2.33
CA GLY A 193 -24.79 11.04 3.78
C GLY A 193 -23.74 10.10 4.39
N ASN A 194 -23.49 10.26 5.68
CA ASN A 194 -22.61 9.40 6.50
C ASN A 194 -21.15 9.35 6.02
N LEU A 195 -20.59 10.50 5.66
CA LEU A 195 -19.18 10.62 5.25
C LEU A 195 -18.27 10.71 6.48
N VAL A 196 -17.27 9.84 6.54
CA VAL A 196 -16.29 9.82 7.63
C VAL A 196 -14.89 9.77 7.06
N PHE A 197 -14.00 10.62 7.55
CA PHE A 197 -12.60 10.65 7.19
C PHE A 197 -11.75 9.87 8.17
N VAL A 198 -10.82 9.09 7.64
CA VAL A 198 -9.73 8.44 8.39
C VAL A 198 -8.39 8.86 7.80
N GLY A 199 -7.41 9.18 8.64
CA GLY A 199 -6.11 9.66 8.22
C GLY A 199 -5.56 10.70 9.17
N LEU A 200 -4.73 11.61 8.66
CA LEU A 200 -4.16 12.68 9.46
C LEU A 200 -5.12 13.86 9.59
N GLN A 201 -5.05 14.58 10.71
CA GLN A 201 -5.94 15.70 11.01
C GLN A 201 -5.92 16.77 9.91
N ASP A 202 -4.75 17.12 9.40
CA ASP A 202 -4.60 18.15 8.39
C ASP A 202 -5.06 17.71 6.99
N GLU A 203 -4.95 16.43 6.67
CA GLU A 203 -5.57 15.85 5.46
C GLU A 203 -7.10 15.85 5.58
N TYR A 204 -7.63 15.66 6.78
CA TYR A 204 -9.05 15.84 7.06
C TYR A 204 -9.50 17.30 6.87
N GLU A 205 -8.79 18.28 7.46
CA GLU A 205 -9.18 19.69 7.33
C GLU A 205 -9.16 20.15 5.86
N ASP A 206 -8.17 19.71 5.09
CA ASP A 206 -8.12 19.94 3.64
C ASP A 206 -9.35 19.34 2.93
N MET A 207 -9.72 18.11 3.25
CA MET A 207 -10.91 17.45 2.67
C MET A 207 -12.22 18.07 3.13
N LYS A 208 -12.30 18.58 4.36
CA LYS A 208 -13.48 19.21 4.92
C LYS A 208 -13.87 20.49 4.18
N SER A 209 -12.90 21.19 3.59
CA SER A 209 -13.18 22.34 2.72
C SER A 209 -14.07 21.97 1.53
N ALA A 210 -13.85 20.78 0.95
CA ALA A 210 -14.65 20.23 -0.13
C ALA A 210 -15.91 19.52 0.38
N LEU A 211 -15.92 19.01 1.62
CA LEU A 211 -17.01 18.24 2.22
C LEU A 211 -17.32 18.75 3.65
N PRO A 212 -18.15 19.80 3.80
CA PRO A 212 -18.37 20.45 5.10
C PRO A 212 -18.92 19.54 6.21
N ASP A 213 -19.76 18.57 5.84
CA ASP A 213 -20.38 17.60 6.77
C ASP A 213 -19.51 16.37 7.05
N LEU A 214 -18.27 16.34 6.55
CA LEU A 214 -17.32 15.25 6.77
C LEU A 214 -16.97 15.16 8.27
N LEU A 215 -17.12 13.97 8.84
CA LEU A 215 -16.75 13.69 10.24
C LEU A 215 -15.32 13.15 10.30
N TYR A 216 -14.53 13.55 11.29
CA TYR A 216 -13.20 12.98 11.52
C TYR A 216 -13.27 11.79 12.48
N GLN A 217 -12.63 10.68 12.11
CA GLN A 217 -12.49 9.50 12.96
C GLN A 217 -11.00 9.23 13.23
N PRO A 218 -10.46 9.63 14.40
CA PRO A 218 -9.15 9.20 14.83
C PRO A 218 -9.15 7.70 15.18
N VAL A 219 -7.98 7.09 15.17
CA VAL A 219 -7.78 5.67 15.53
C VAL A 219 -6.59 5.53 16.48
N ASP A 220 -6.69 4.60 17.41
CA ASP A 220 -5.66 4.27 18.38
C ASP A 220 -4.52 3.49 17.71
N ASP A 221 -4.89 2.49 16.91
CA ASP A 221 -3.98 1.63 16.17
C ASP A 221 -4.52 1.24 14.78
N PHE A 222 -3.72 0.51 14.01
CA PHE A 222 -4.10 0.10 12.65
C PHE A 222 -5.01 -1.13 12.63
N LEU A 223 -5.16 -1.86 13.75
CA LEU A 223 -6.19 -2.88 13.86
C LEU A 223 -7.56 -2.23 13.90
N GLN A 224 -7.76 -1.19 14.71
CA GLN A 224 -9.00 -0.42 14.74
C GLN A 224 -9.31 0.19 13.36
N LEU A 225 -8.32 0.79 12.70
CA LEU A 225 -8.49 1.31 11.33
C LEU A 225 -8.97 0.22 10.36
N ALA A 226 -8.34 -0.96 10.40
CA ALA A 226 -8.74 -2.07 9.55
C ALA A 226 -10.17 -2.55 9.85
N LYS A 227 -10.60 -2.59 11.12
CA LYS A 227 -11.98 -2.96 11.50
C LYS A 227 -13.01 -1.95 10.99
N ILE A 228 -12.71 -0.65 11.09
CA ILE A 228 -13.53 0.44 10.55
C ILE A 228 -13.67 0.30 9.03
N ILE A 229 -12.56 0.10 8.32
CA ILE A 229 -12.55 -0.07 6.86
C ILE A 229 -13.32 -1.35 6.48
N SER A 230 -13.06 -2.46 7.16
CA SER A 230 -13.76 -3.75 6.93
C SER A 230 -15.28 -3.63 7.10
N GLY A 231 -15.72 -2.83 8.07
CA GLY A 231 -17.14 -2.62 8.35
C GLY A 231 -17.82 -1.55 7.50
N CYS A 232 -17.10 -0.81 6.65
CA CYS A 232 -17.70 0.33 5.96
C CYS A 232 -18.66 -0.06 4.82
N ARG A 233 -19.55 0.86 4.45
CA ARG A 233 -20.36 0.70 3.23
C ARG A 233 -19.47 0.72 1.99
N LEU A 234 -18.56 1.70 1.92
CA LEU A 234 -17.69 1.99 0.80
C LEU A 234 -16.45 2.73 1.30
N PHE A 235 -15.27 2.32 0.82
CA PHE A 235 -14.03 3.05 1.03
C PHE A 235 -13.64 3.86 -0.22
N ILE A 236 -13.22 5.10 -0.07
CA ILE A 236 -12.70 5.94 -1.16
C ILE A 236 -11.38 6.54 -0.74
N GLY A 237 -10.33 6.36 -1.53
CA GLY A 237 -9.07 7.02 -1.23
C GLY A 237 -8.04 6.98 -2.33
N ASN A 238 -6.93 7.66 -2.12
CA ASN A 238 -5.78 7.63 -3.03
C ASN A 238 -4.71 6.66 -2.55
N GLN A 239 -3.63 6.50 -3.33
CA GLN A 239 -2.53 5.55 -3.06
C GLN A 239 -1.82 5.85 -1.73
N SER A 240 -2.38 5.33 -0.64
CA SER A 240 -2.02 5.63 0.74
C SER A 240 -2.15 4.36 1.59
N PHE A 241 -1.64 4.42 2.82
CA PHE A 241 -1.74 3.27 3.73
C PHE A 241 -3.19 2.83 4.01
N PRO A 242 -4.16 3.74 4.27
CA PRO A 242 -5.57 3.34 4.41
C PRO A 242 -6.12 2.63 3.17
N PHE A 243 -5.75 3.05 1.96
CA PHE A 243 -6.15 2.32 0.75
C PHE A 243 -5.50 0.94 0.66
N ALA A 244 -4.24 0.78 1.07
CA ALA A 244 -3.59 -0.53 1.12
C ALA A 244 -4.34 -1.51 2.04
N LEU A 245 -4.88 -1.03 3.17
CA LEU A 245 -5.75 -1.84 4.03
C LEU A 245 -7.08 -2.19 3.33
N ALA A 246 -7.74 -1.23 2.69
CA ALA A 246 -8.98 -1.48 1.96
C ALA A 246 -8.79 -2.51 0.83
N GLU A 247 -7.68 -2.42 0.10
CA GLU A 247 -7.27 -3.37 -0.93
C GLU A 247 -7.02 -4.77 -0.36
N ALA A 248 -6.27 -4.85 0.74
CA ALA A 248 -5.96 -6.10 1.41
C ALA A 248 -7.18 -6.83 1.99
N LEU A 249 -8.17 -6.07 2.44
CA LEU A 249 -9.43 -6.58 3.01
C LEU A 249 -10.47 -6.88 1.92
N LYS A 250 -10.25 -6.44 0.68
CA LYS A 250 -11.19 -6.57 -0.45
C LYS A 250 -12.58 -6.00 -0.18
N VAL A 251 -12.66 -4.93 0.60
CA VAL A 251 -13.92 -4.20 0.81
C VAL A 251 -14.37 -3.54 -0.51
N ARG A 252 -15.63 -3.09 -0.55
CA ARG A 252 -16.08 -2.21 -1.64
C ARG A 252 -15.24 -0.94 -1.60
N ARG A 253 -14.49 -0.65 -2.66
CA ARG A 253 -13.47 0.41 -2.64
C ARG A 253 -13.26 1.07 -3.99
N ALA A 254 -12.91 2.35 -3.95
CA ALA A 254 -12.56 3.14 -5.12
C ALA A 254 -11.22 3.86 -4.92
N LEU A 255 -10.27 3.65 -5.84
CA LEU A 255 -8.93 4.23 -5.82
C LEU A 255 -8.83 5.47 -6.71
N GLU A 256 -8.43 6.61 -6.14
CA GLU A 256 -7.82 7.70 -6.90
C GLU A 256 -6.38 7.30 -7.26
N VAL A 257 -6.16 6.98 -8.54
CA VAL A 257 -4.86 6.54 -9.05
C VAL A 257 -3.96 7.75 -9.25
N SER A 258 -2.68 7.63 -8.89
CA SER A 258 -1.69 8.66 -9.21
C SER A 258 -1.21 8.51 -10.66
N PHE A 259 -1.38 9.56 -11.46
CA PHE A 259 -0.88 9.57 -12.85
C PHE A 259 0.66 9.49 -12.94
N GLU A 260 1.38 9.89 -11.90
CA GLU A 260 2.86 9.89 -11.88
C GLU A 260 3.44 8.52 -11.50
N SER A 261 2.72 7.75 -10.70
CA SER A 261 3.17 6.45 -10.18
C SER A 261 1.99 5.49 -10.03
N PRO A 262 1.35 5.05 -11.14
CA PRO A 262 0.22 4.13 -11.13
C PRO A 262 0.69 2.70 -10.84
N ASN A 263 1.18 2.48 -9.62
CA ASN A 263 1.72 1.20 -9.17
C ASN A 263 0.82 0.47 -8.17
N VAL A 264 -0.34 1.04 -7.83
CA VAL A 264 -1.38 0.35 -7.08
C VAL A 264 -2.46 -0.06 -8.07
N ILE A 265 -2.64 -1.37 -8.25
CA ILE A 265 -3.68 -1.94 -9.09
C ILE A 265 -4.74 -2.52 -8.17
N VAL A 266 -6.01 -2.24 -8.49
CA VAL A 266 -7.15 -2.72 -7.73
C VAL A 266 -7.56 -4.09 -8.26
N ASP A 267 -7.44 -5.13 -7.44
CA ASP A 267 -7.69 -6.51 -7.83
C ASP A 267 -8.94 -7.09 -7.13
N GLY A 268 -9.75 -7.86 -7.87
CA GLY A 268 -10.91 -8.55 -7.32
C GLY A 268 -12.21 -7.74 -7.35
N ILE A 269 -13.29 -8.39 -6.91
CA ILE A 269 -14.65 -7.84 -7.04
C ILE A 269 -14.85 -6.59 -6.18
N ASN A 270 -15.74 -5.72 -6.62
CA ASN A 270 -16.13 -4.47 -5.94
C ASN A 270 -15.00 -3.46 -5.70
N GLY A 271 -13.83 -3.70 -6.29
CA GLY A 271 -12.75 -2.74 -6.38
C GLY A 271 -12.82 -2.00 -7.71
N TYR A 272 -12.64 -0.69 -7.67
CA TYR A 272 -12.56 0.17 -8.84
C TYR A 272 -11.42 1.18 -8.66
N ASP A 273 -10.90 1.67 -9.76
CA ASP A 273 -9.91 2.73 -9.79
C ASP A 273 -10.33 3.83 -10.79
N PHE A 274 -9.90 5.07 -10.53
CA PHE A 274 -10.25 6.21 -11.35
C PHE A 274 -9.12 7.24 -11.39
N CYS A 275 -9.05 7.93 -12.52
CA CYS A 275 -8.13 9.05 -12.78
C CYS A 275 -8.86 10.26 -13.38
N TYR A 276 -10.19 10.14 -13.59
CA TYR A 276 -11.01 11.11 -14.32
C TYR A 276 -12.36 11.30 -13.62
N GLN A 277 -12.87 12.54 -13.58
CA GLN A 277 -14.02 12.92 -12.77
C GLN A 277 -15.31 12.18 -13.15
N GLN A 278 -15.65 12.11 -14.43
CA GLN A 278 -16.91 11.47 -14.87
C GLN A 278 -16.94 9.97 -14.52
N GLN A 279 -15.78 9.31 -14.62
CA GLN A 279 -15.59 7.90 -14.28
C GLN A 279 -15.69 7.71 -12.77
N PHE A 280 -15.08 8.61 -11.98
CA PHE A 280 -15.21 8.62 -10.53
C PHE A 280 -16.69 8.67 -10.10
N GLU A 281 -17.45 9.65 -10.59
CA GLU A 281 -18.88 9.78 -10.26
C GLU A 281 -19.70 8.56 -10.68
N LYS A 282 -19.45 8.02 -11.88
CA LYS A 282 -20.11 6.80 -12.38
C LYS A 282 -19.84 5.60 -11.48
N ILE A 283 -18.59 5.42 -11.05
CA ILE A 283 -18.18 4.34 -10.14
C ILE A 283 -18.90 4.47 -8.80
N ILE A 284 -18.92 5.67 -8.22
CA ILE A 284 -19.59 5.88 -6.93
C ILE A 284 -21.09 5.63 -7.03
N ARG A 285 -21.77 6.12 -8.08
CA ARG A 285 -23.20 5.81 -8.30
C ARG A 285 -23.45 4.31 -8.36
N LYS A 286 -22.60 3.54 -9.05
CA LYS A 286 -22.69 2.07 -9.15
C LYS A 286 -22.44 1.36 -7.82
N LEU A 287 -21.48 1.82 -7.01
CA LEU A 287 -21.16 1.21 -5.72
C LEU A 287 -22.20 1.51 -4.64
N MET A 288 -23.02 2.53 -4.86
CA MET A 288 -24.02 3.02 -3.92
C MET A 288 -25.44 2.51 -4.19
N THR A 289 -25.71 1.96 -5.37
CA THR A 289 -26.90 1.12 -5.65
C THR A 289 -26.78 -0.24 -4.99
#